data_AF-A0A229TKU3-F1
#
_entry.id   AF-A0A229TKU3-F1
#
_cell.length_a   1.000
_cell.length_b   1.000
_cell.length_c   1.000
_cell.angle_alpha   90.00
_cell.angle_beta   90.00
_cell.angle_gamma   90.00
#
_symmetry.space_group_name_H-M   'P 1'
#
loop_
_entity.id
_entity.type
_entity.pdbx_description
1 polymer ?
#
loop_
_entity_poly.entity_id
_entity_poly.type
_entity_poly.pdbx_seq_one_letter_code
_entity_poly.pdbx_strand_id
1 'polypeptide(L)'
;MDLPPVPPSVRALATSGKLPPELAALFTPPGQEKWTRIAEAVDERLDEVDPAVRGAFALAGAYGHLDDIGFLSSGEMAEHNDRAIALLERALEHGVPDEEAEDLWEVTRRVPEVAHLARDREEYLAKHGATAGQRLKAKLDEADARYAAGDRAGALVLFREVGEADLWGEFSGAMDMADLGWCRLLQDAVRFDGPEATRRIWQEARASRHAARFPHPHWSVPLAELLMGAGVPDILEVVVAERLDAALRDHLPWELSEDERWTLSRAIDELEQHHRA
;
A
#
# COMPACT_ATOMS: atom_id res chain seq x y z
N MET A 1 1.00 4.76 7.53
CA MET A 1 0.81 3.69 8.54
C MET A 1 -0.61 3.88 9.03
N ASP A 2 -1.45 2.85 9.03
CA ASP A 2 -2.83 3.02 9.49
C ASP A 2 -2.83 3.09 11.03
N LEU A 3 -3.41 4.16 11.56
CA LEU A 3 -3.61 4.29 13.01
C LEU A 3 -4.75 3.40 13.50
N PRO A 4 -4.70 2.98 14.78
CA PRO A 4 -5.86 2.39 15.43
C PRO A 4 -7.05 3.38 15.45
N PRO A 5 -8.27 2.90 15.69
CA PRO A 5 -9.41 3.79 15.92
C PRO A 5 -9.12 4.81 17.02
N VAL A 6 -9.68 6.02 16.89
CA VAL A 6 -9.52 7.08 17.89
C VAL A 6 -9.85 6.56 19.30
N PRO A 7 -9.02 6.82 20.33
CA PRO A 7 -9.27 6.33 21.68
C PRO A 7 -10.62 6.81 22.28
N PRO A 8 -11.35 5.99 23.07
CA PRO A 8 -12.63 6.35 23.68
C PRO A 8 -12.64 7.66 24.48
N SER A 9 -11.60 7.92 25.27
CA SER A 9 -11.44 9.14 26.07
C SER A 9 -11.27 10.39 25.21
N VAL A 10 -10.60 10.28 24.06
CA VAL A 10 -10.48 11.36 23.07
C VAL A 10 -11.85 11.65 22.43
N ARG A 11 -12.63 10.62 22.09
CA ARG A 11 -14.01 10.80 21.60
C ARG A 11 -14.92 11.45 22.65
N ALA A 12 -14.79 11.04 23.91
CA ALA A 12 -15.55 11.62 25.02
C ALA A 12 -15.15 13.09 25.25
N LEU A 13 -13.86 13.42 25.12
CA LEU A 13 -13.33 14.78 25.25
C LEU A 13 -14.03 15.74 24.29
N ALA A 14 -14.14 15.36 23.01
CA ALA A 14 -14.75 16.15 21.95
C ALA A 14 -16.19 16.62 22.27
N THR A 15 -16.92 15.87 23.09
CA THR A 15 -18.32 16.15 23.44
C THR A 15 -18.50 16.60 24.90
N SER A 16 -17.42 16.63 25.69
CA SER A 16 -17.48 16.88 27.13
C SER A 16 -17.90 18.30 27.53
N GLY A 17 -17.72 19.28 26.64
CA GLY A 17 -17.92 20.71 26.92
C GLY A 17 -16.89 21.31 27.90
N LYS A 18 -15.83 20.56 28.25
CA LYS A 18 -14.80 20.98 29.22
C LYS A 18 -13.57 21.62 28.59
N LEU A 19 -13.42 21.53 27.27
CA LEU A 19 -12.37 22.24 26.55
C LEU A 19 -12.70 23.72 26.40
N PRO A 20 -11.69 24.62 26.47
CA PRO A 20 -11.83 25.99 26.01
C PRO A 20 -12.45 26.05 24.61
N PRO A 21 -13.30 27.04 24.29
CA PRO A 21 -14.02 27.11 23.00
C PRO A 21 -13.10 27.04 21.78
N GLU A 22 -11.91 27.63 21.87
CA GLU A 22 -10.89 27.63 20.82
C GLU A 22 -10.35 26.22 20.55
N LEU A 23 -10.17 25.41 21.59
CA LEU A 23 -9.69 24.03 21.50
C LEU A 23 -10.83 23.07 21.11
N ALA A 24 -12.04 23.29 21.63
CA ALA A 24 -13.22 22.50 21.28
C ALA A 24 -13.53 22.57 19.78
N ALA A 25 -13.27 23.70 19.13
CA ALA A 25 -13.46 23.89 17.70
C ALA A 25 -12.59 22.96 16.83
N LEU A 26 -11.47 22.45 17.35
CA LEU A 26 -10.59 21.52 16.62
C LEU A 26 -11.21 20.12 16.46
N PHE A 27 -12.16 19.76 17.32
CA PHE A 27 -12.87 18.48 17.32
C PHE A 27 -14.23 18.54 16.60
N THR A 28 -14.56 19.66 15.94
CA THR A 28 -15.87 19.90 15.33
C THR A 28 -15.75 20.21 13.82
N PRO A 29 -16.53 19.56 12.94
CA PRO A 29 -17.47 18.47 13.23
C PRO A 29 -16.75 17.14 13.52
N PRO A 30 -17.37 16.23 14.30
CA PRO A 30 -16.80 14.90 14.56
C PRO A 30 -16.52 14.14 13.26
N GLY A 31 -15.36 13.47 13.18
CA GLY A 31 -14.89 12.77 11.98
C GLY A 31 -14.22 13.66 10.93
N GLN A 32 -13.99 14.95 11.24
CA GLN A 32 -13.21 15.89 10.41
C GLN A 32 -12.13 16.59 11.24
N GLU A 33 -11.64 15.90 12.26
CA GLU A 33 -10.61 16.40 13.15
C GLU A 33 -9.34 16.73 12.35
N LYS A 34 -8.75 17.89 12.64
CA LYS A 34 -7.46 18.29 12.07
C LYS A 34 -6.36 17.87 13.04
N TRP A 35 -5.99 16.60 12.97
CA TRP A 35 -5.06 15.96 13.90
C TRP A 35 -3.74 16.69 14.10
N THR A 36 -3.13 17.22 13.03
CA THR A 36 -1.96 18.10 13.11
C THR A 36 -2.18 19.31 14.04
N ARG A 37 -3.33 19.99 13.89
CA ARG A 37 -3.65 21.17 14.72
C ARG A 37 -3.98 20.81 16.15
N ILE A 38 -4.53 19.62 16.37
CA ILE A 38 -4.77 19.10 17.72
C ILE A 38 -3.42 18.83 18.40
N ALA A 39 -2.48 18.19 17.71
CA ALA A 39 -1.12 17.97 18.20
C ALA A 39 -0.42 19.29 18.56
N GLU A 40 -0.41 20.26 17.65
CA GLU A 40 0.15 21.61 17.90
C GLU A 40 -0.50 22.28 19.12
N ALA A 41 -1.82 22.24 19.23
CA ALA A 41 -2.53 22.85 20.34
C ALA A 41 -2.28 22.14 21.68
N VAL A 42 -2.05 20.82 21.66
CA VAL A 42 -1.67 20.06 22.85
C VAL A 42 -0.26 20.44 23.29
N ASP A 43 0.70 20.50 22.36
CA ASP A 43 2.07 20.92 22.65
C ASP A 43 2.14 22.29 23.33
N GLU A 44 1.28 23.23 22.89
CA GLU A 44 1.28 24.59 23.42
C GLU A 44 0.46 24.76 24.71
N ARG A 45 -0.64 24.03 24.86
CA ARG A 45 -1.72 24.39 25.82
C ARG A 45 -2.17 23.24 26.73
N LEU A 46 -1.44 22.13 26.80
CA LEU A 46 -1.81 20.99 27.66
C LEU A 46 -2.03 21.37 29.13
N ASP A 47 -1.26 22.31 29.66
CA ASP A 47 -1.39 22.74 31.06
C ASP A 47 -2.54 23.73 31.30
N GLU A 48 -3.11 24.31 30.24
CA GLU A 48 -4.21 25.29 30.31
C GLU A 48 -5.59 24.63 30.41
N VAL A 49 -5.71 23.34 30.08
CA VAL A 49 -6.99 22.62 30.13
C VAL A 49 -7.32 22.13 31.55
N ASP A 50 -8.62 21.89 31.79
CA ASP A 50 -9.12 21.31 33.04
C ASP A 50 -8.33 20.02 33.37
N PRO A 51 -7.75 19.89 34.57
CA PRO A 51 -7.04 18.68 34.99
C PRO A 51 -7.83 17.38 34.76
N ALA A 52 -9.16 17.42 34.84
CA ALA A 52 -10.04 16.28 34.62
C ALA A 52 -10.10 15.78 33.16
N VAL A 53 -9.64 16.59 32.19
CA VAL A 53 -9.57 16.20 30.77
C VAL A 53 -8.17 16.22 30.20
N ARG A 54 -7.17 16.61 30.99
CA ARG A 54 -5.78 16.74 30.54
C ARG A 54 -5.22 15.44 29.97
N GLY A 55 -5.52 14.30 30.59
CA GLY A 55 -5.07 13.00 30.08
C GLY A 55 -5.63 12.68 28.68
N ALA A 56 -6.94 12.87 28.48
CA ALA A 56 -7.57 12.69 27.17
C ALA A 56 -7.06 13.70 26.13
N PHE A 57 -6.72 14.92 26.54
CA PHE A 57 -6.15 15.92 25.64
C PHE A 57 -4.71 15.59 25.23
N ALA A 58 -3.87 15.13 26.17
CA ALA A 58 -2.54 14.60 25.87
C ALA A 58 -2.61 13.42 24.89
N LEU A 59 -3.54 12.47 25.12
CA LEU A 59 -3.74 11.33 24.24
C LEU A 59 -4.18 11.74 22.82
N ALA A 60 -5.00 12.79 22.70
CA ALA A 60 -5.38 13.36 21.41
C ALA A 60 -4.18 13.95 20.66
N GLY A 61 -3.24 14.58 21.37
CA GLY A 61 -2.01 15.10 20.78
C GLY A 61 -1.06 13.99 20.33
N ALA A 62 -0.91 12.94 21.14
CA ALA A 62 -0.14 11.74 20.75
C ALA A 62 -0.70 11.10 19.48
N TYR A 63 -2.03 10.93 19.41
CA TYR A 63 -2.71 10.44 18.21
C TYR A 63 -2.40 11.35 17.00
N GLY A 64 -2.44 12.67 17.19
CA GLY A 64 -2.19 13.62 16.11
C GLY A 64 -0.75 13.60 15.57
N HIS A 65 0.26 13.48 16.43
CA HIS A 65 1.65 13.33 15.96
C HIS A 65 1.86 12.04 15.16
N LEU A 66 1.18 10.97 15.54
CA LEU A 66 1.27 9.68 14.87
C LEU A 66 0.48 9.63 13.56
N ASP A 67 -0.59 10.42 13.42
CA ASP A 67 -1.44 10.47 12.20
C ASP A 67 -0.65 11.01 11.00
N ASP A 68 0.14 12.06 11.23
CA ASP A 68 0.94 12.68 10.19
C ASP A 68 2.21 11.90 9.83
N ILE A 69 2.60 10.92 10.64
CA ILE A 69 3.93 10.32 10.59
C ILE A 69 4.26 9.66 9.24
N GLY A 70 3.23 9.18 8.53
CA GLY A 70 3.39 8.57 7.20
C GLY A 70 3.75 9.56 6.09
N PHE A 71 3.63 10.87 6.33
CA PHE A 71 3.86 11.92 5.35
C PHE A 71 5.14 12.72 5.61
N LEU A 72 5.83 12.45 6.71
CA LEU A 72 7.03 13.14 7.15
C LEU A 72 8.30 12.57 6.52
N SER A 73 9.36 13.37 6.50
CA SER A 73 10.71 12.88 6.21
C SER A 73 11.23 11.99 7.34
N SER A 74 12.23 11.16 7.06
CA SER A 74 12.82 10.24 8.04
C SER A 74 13.32 10.96 9.30
N GLY A 75 13.83 12.19 9.17
CA GLY A 75 14.27 13.02 10.29
C GLY A 75 13.11 13.53 11.15
N GLU A 76 12.01 13.95 10.51
CA GLU A 76 10.81 14.47 11.18
C GLU A 76 10.01 13.36 11.88
N MET A 77 10.02 12.13 11.33
CA MET A 77 9.36 10.98 11.95
C MET A 77 9.87 10.71 13.38
N ALA A 78 11.18 10.84 13.61
CA ALA A 78 11.76 10.64 14.94
C ALA A 78 11.27 11.69 15.94
N GLU A 79 11.26 12.97 15.54
CA GLU A 79 10.79 14.06 16.40
C GLU A 79 9.30 13.90 16.76
N HIS A 80 8.46 13.58 15.77
CA HIS A 80 7.04 13.34 16.01
C HIS A 80 6.81 12.13 16.92
N ASN A 81 7.60 11.07 16.77
CA ASN A 81 7.53 9.90 17.64
C ASN A 81 7.91 10.23 19.09
N ASP A 82 8.98 10.99 19.29
CA ASP A 82 9.42 11.40 20.63
C ASP A 82 8.36 12.26 21.33
N ARG A 83 7.71 13.17 20.59
CA ARG A 83 6.57 13.95 21.11
C ARG A 83 5.37 13.05 21.43
N ALA A 84 5.03 12.11 20.56
CA ALA A 84 3.95 11.16 20.81
C ALA A 84 4.21 10.33 22.06
N ILE A 85 5.44 9.81 22.25
CA ILE A 85 5.86 9.08 23.45
C ILE A 85 5.68 9.93 24.71
N ALA A 86 6.18 11.17 24.71
CA ALA A 86 6.06 12.07 25.86
C ALA A 86 4.58 12.36 26.20
N LEU A 87 3.73 12.52 25.20
CA LEU A 87 2.29 12.76 25.39
C LEU A 87 1.54 11.50 25.85
N LEU A 88 1.94 10.30 25.42
CA LEU A 88 1.40 9.05 25.93
C LEU A 88 1.73 8.88 27.41
N GLU A 89 2.98 9.12 27.81
CA GLU A 89 3.36 9.13 29.23
C GLU A 89 2.52 10.11 30.04
N ARG A 90 2.32 11.33 29.50
CA ARG A 90 1.50 12.37 30.13
C ARG A 90 0.02 11.98 30.23
N ALA A 91 -0.50 11.26 29.24
CA ALA A 91 -1.87 10.76 29.26
C ALA A 91 -2.08 9.76 30.41
N LEU A 92 -1.15 8.82 30.59
CA LEU A 92 -1.17 7.82 31.66
C LEU A 92 -1.05 8.48 33.04
N GLU A 93 -0.13 9.43 33.21
CA GLU A 93 0.00 10.20 34.46
C GLU A 93 -1.28 10.95 34.85
N HIS A 94 -2.10 11.33 33.88
CA HIS A 94 -3.37 12.01 34.07
C HIS A 94 -4.60 11.09 34.01
N GLY A 95 -4.40 9.78 34.17
CA GLY A 95 -5.46 8.82 34.46
C GLY A 95 -6.14 8.21 33.23
N VAL A 96 -5.52 8.30 32.04
CA VAL A 96 -5.89 7.45 30.91
C VAL A 96 -5.49 5.99 31.23
N PRO A 97 -6.37 5.00 31.02
CA PRO A 97 -6.01 3.59 31.21
C PRO A 97 -4.91 3.12 30.26
N ASP A 98 -4.00 2.26 30.73
CA ASP A 98 -2.93 1.69 29.91
C ASP A 98 -3.48 0.98 28.67
N GLU A 99 -4.60 0.26 28.81
CA GLU A 99 -5.22 -0.49 27.70
C GLU A 99 -5.70 0.42 26.56
N GLU A 100 -6.01 1.67 26.86
CA GLU A 100 -6.43 2.65 25.87
C GLU A 100 -5.23 3.26 25.11
N ALA A 101 -4.06 3.31 25.74
CA ALA A 101 -2.82 3.83 25.15
C ALA A 101 -2.00 2.76 24.40
N GLU A 102 -2.18 1.46 24.71
CA GLU A 102 -1.33 0.37 24.21
C GLU A 102 -1.27 0.30 22.68
N ASP A 103 -2.40 0.48 21.99
CA ASP A 103 -2.41 0.46 20.51
C ASP A 103 -1.55 1.58 19.91
N LEU A 104 -1.49 2.75 20.55
CA LEU A 104 -0.61 3.84 20.13
C LEU A 104 0.84 3.58 20.51
N TRP A 105 1.10 2.91 21.64
CA TRP A 105 2.45 2.45 21.98
C TRP A 105 2.99 1.47 20.93
N GLU A 106 2.18 0.55 20.43
CA GLU A 106 2.57 -0.34 19.32
C GLU A 106 2.92 0.43 18.05
N VAL A 107 2.19 1.51 17.73
CA VAL A 107 2.55 2.40 16.63
C VAL A 107 3.92 3.03 16.87
N THR A 108 4.17 3.63 18.05
CA THR A 108 5.47 4.27 18.36
C THR A 108 6.66 3.32 18.25
N ARG A 109 6.48 2.04 18.64
CA ARG A 109 7.51 0.99 18.57
C ARG A 109 7.90 0.66 17.12
N ARG A 110 6.98 0.86 16.17
CA ARG A 110 7.19 0.61 14.73
C ARG A 110 7.78 1.80 13.97
N VAL A 111 7.69 3.01 14.52
CA VAL A 111 8.19 4.21 13.83
C VAL A 111 9.67 4.13 13.47
N PRO A 112 10.60 3.65 14.33
CA PRO A 112 12.01 3.56 13.96
C PRO A 112 12.26 2.70 12.71
N GLU A 113 11.50 1.62 12.53
CA GLU A 113 11.58 0.77 11.34
C GLU A 113 11.09 1.53 10.08
N VAL A 114 9.96 2.23 10.20
CA VAL A 114 9.42 3.04 9.09
C VAL A 114 10.33 4.22 8.75
N ALA A 115 10.91 4.88 9.74
CA ALA A 115 11.87 5.96 9.54
C ALA A 115 13.15 5.46 8.84
N HIS A 116 13.62 4.26 9.17
CA HIS A 116 14.73 3.64 8.47
C HIS A 116 14.41 3.40 6.98
N LEU A 117 13.23 2.85 6.67
CA LEU A 117 12.79 2.65 5.28
C LEU A 117 12.61 3.98 4.53
N ALA A 118 12.08 5.01 5.20
CA ALA A 118 11.96 6.35 4.63
C ALA A 118 13.33 6.95 4.32
N ARG A 119 14.31 6.78 5.21
CA ARG A 119 15.69 7.22 5.01
C ARG A 119 16.35 6.54 3.83
N ASP A 120 16.22 5.22 3.73
CA ASP A 120 16.76 4.47 2.59
C ASP A 120 16.18 4.97 1.26
N ARG A 121 14.88 5.28 1.25
CA ARG A 121 14.20 5.89 0.09
C ARG A 121 14.72 7.30 -0.22
N GLU A 122 14.97 8.13 0.79
CA GLU A 122 15.54 9.47 0.63
C GLU A 122 16.99 9.42 0.09
N GLU A 123 17.82 8.53 0.64
CA GLU A 123 19.20 8.31 0.17
C GLU A 123 19.22 7.80 -1.27
N TYR A 124 18.30 6.88 -1.62
CA TYR A 124 18.12 6.44 -2.99
C TYR A 124 17.72 7.59 -3.92
N LEU A 125 16.72 8.38 -3.53
CA LEU A 125 16.24 9.52 -4.32
C LEU A 125 17.36 10.56 -4.54
N ALA A 126 18.15 10.85 -3.50
CA ALA A 126 19.29 11.76 -3.60
C ALA A 126 20.37 11.24 -4.56
N LYS A 127 20.63 9.93 -4.55
CA LYS A 127 21.62 9.29 -5.43
C LYS A 127 21.16 9.19 -6.88
N HIS A 128 19.89 8.88 -7.11
CA HIS A 128 19.37 8.50 -8.43
C HIS A 128 18.49 9.58 -9.09
N GLY A 129 18.11 10.63 -8.37
CA GLY A 129 17.24 11.71 -8.85
C GLY A 129 15.77 11.33 -9.03
N ALA A 130 15.42 10.07 -8.79
CA ALA A 130 14.07 9.52 -8.87
C ALA A 130 13.94 8.30 -7.95
N THR A 131 12.72 7.97 -7.52
CA THR A 131 12.48 6.72 -6.79
C THR A 131 12.62 5.50 -7.70
N ALA A 132 12.85 4.32 -7.12
CA ALA A 132 12.92 3.06 -7.87
C ALA A 132 11.67 2.84 -8.75
N GLY A 133 10.48 3.06 -8.18
CA GLY A 133 9.21 2.98 -8.90
C GLY A 133 9.09 4.02 -10.03
N GLN A 134 9.53 5.26 -9.83
CA GLN A 134 9.55 6.28 -10.90
C GLN A 134 10.47 5.89 -12.05
N ARG A 135 11.61 5.26 -11.76
CA ARG A 135 12.55 4.79 -12.79
C ARG A 135 11.97 3.63 -13.60
N LEU A 136 11.33 2.65 -12.97
CA LEU A 136 10.64 1.58 -13.70
C LEU A 136 9.46 2.12 -14.50
N LYS A 137 8.69 3.06 -13.94
CA LYS A 137 7.60 3.71 -14.66
C LYS A 137 8.09 4.45 -15.91
N ALA A 138 9.15 5.24 -15.80
CA ALA A 138 9.71 5.93 -16.96
C ALA A 138 10.14 4.95 -18.05
N LYS A 139 10.72 3.80 -17.66
CA LYS A 139 11.09 2.74 -18.59
C LYS A 139 9.87 2.06 -19.24
N LEU A 140 8.80 1.83 -18.48
CA LEU A 140 7.53 1.33 -19.02
C LEU A 140 6.90 2.33 -20.01
N ASP A 141 6.89 3.62 -19.67
CA ASP A 141 6.36 4.66 -20.55
C ASP A 141 7.17 4.76 -21.86
N GLU A 142 8.49 4.61 -21.80
CA GLU A 142 9.36 4.51 -22.98
C GLU A 142 9.08 3.25 -23.82
N ALA A 143 8.88 2.10 -23.16
CA ALA A 143 8.54 0.85 -23.82
C ALA A 143 7.20 0.94 -24.57
N ASP A 144 6.17 1.48 -23.91
CA ASP A 144 4.85 1.70 -24.51
C ASP A 144 4.94 2.69 -25.70
N ALA A 145 5.76 3.74 -25.59
CA ALA A 145 5.98 4.70 -26.68
C ALA A 145 6.66 4.04 -27.90
N ARG A 146 7.69 3.21 -27.69
CA ARG A 146 8.33 2.43 -28.77
C ARG A 146 7.35 1.46 -29.41
N TYR A 147 6.56 0.77 -28.60
CA TYR A 147 5.56 -0.18 -29.08
C TYR A 147 4.52 0.51 -29.97
N ALA A 148 4.01 1.66 -29.54
CA ALA A 148 3.06 2.48 -30.31
C ALA A 148 3.67 3.03 -31.61
N ALA A 149 4.97 3.31 -31.63
CA ALA A 149 5.70 3.73 -32.83
C ALA A 149 6.02 2.58 -33.80
N GLY A 150 5.68 1.33 -33.44
CA GLY A 150 5.95 0.14 -34.24
C GLY A 150 7.34 -0.46 -34.04
N ASP A 151 8.16 0.09 -33.13
CA ASP A 151 9.41 -0.52 -32.69
C ASP A 151 9.13 -1.61 -31.65
N ARG A 152 8.53 -2.71 -32.11
CA ARG A 152 8.18 -3.87 -31.26
C ARG A 152 9.42 -4.43 -30.58
N ALA A 153 10.51 -4.63 -31.32
CA ALA A 153 11.72 -5.24 -30.77
C ALA A 153 12.33 -4.39 -29.64
N GLY A 154 12.46 -3.08 -29.84
CA GLY A 154 12.96 -2.16 -28.81
C GLY A 154 12.05 -2.05 -27.60
N ALA A 155 10.72 -2.15 -27.78
CA ALA A 155 9.77 -2.17 -26.68
C ALA A 155 9.86 -3.44 -25.83
N LEU A 156 9.97 -4.63 -26.46
CA LEU A 156 10.07 -5.91 -25.75
C LEU A 156 11.33 -6.00 -24.89
N VAL A 157 12.45 -5.43 -25.35
CA VAL A 157 13.68 -5.33 -24.54
C VAL A 157 13.41 -4.52 -23.26
N LEU A 158 12.75 -3.37 -23.37
CA LEU A 158 12.46 -2.56 -22.19
C LEU A 158 11.44 -3.22 -21.25
N PHE A 159 10.38 -3.86 -21.76
CA PHE A 159 9.44 -4.61 -20.93
C PHE A 159 10.15 -5.74 -20.17
N ARG A 160 11.10 -6.43 -20.82
CA ARG A 160 11.95 -7.44 -20.19
C ARG A 160 12.79 -6.86 -19.06
N GLU A 161 13.49 -5.76 -19.33
CA GLU A 161 14.31 -5.09 -18.31
C GLU A 161 13.49 -4.63 -17.10
N VAL A 162 12.22 -4.25 -17.30
CA VAL A 162 11.31 -3.92 -16.19
C VAL A 162 10.88 -5.19 -15.43
N GLY A 163 10.51 -6.26 -16.14
CA GLY A 163 10.10 -7.53 -15.52
C GLY A 163 11.22 -8.19 -14.71
N GLU A 164 12.46 -8.09 -15.19
CA GLU A 164 13.66 -8.66 -14.55
C GLU A 164 14.33 -7.71 -13.55
N ALA A 165 13.67 -6.60 -13.17
CA ALA A 165 14.20 -5.69 -12.16
C ALA A 165 14.50 -6.43 -10.85
N ASP A 166 15.58 -6.06 -10.17
CA ASP A 166 15.94 -6.64 -8.88
C ASP A 166 15.01 -6.15 -7.77
N LEU A 167 13.88 -6.86 -7.61
CA LEU A 167 12.83 -6.56 -6.64
C LEU A 167 13.23 -6.84 -5.18
N TRP A 168 14.35 -7.53 -4.97
CA TRP A 168 14.85 -7.88 -3.65
C TRP A 168 16.02 -7.00 -3.21
N GLY A 169 16.58 -6.21 -4.13
CA GLY A 169 17.57 -5.18 -3.89
C GLY A 169 17.09 -3.80 -4.33
N GLU A 170 17.56 -3.33 -5.49
CA GLU A 170 17.42 -1.93 -5.94
C GLU A 170 15.97 -1.46 -6.09
N PHE A 171 15.05 -2.37 -6.44
CA PHE A 171 13.65 -2.06 -6.74
C PHE A 171 12.68 -2.67 -5.73
N SER A 172 13.12 -2.84 -4.48
CA SER A 172 12.25 -3.25 -3.39
C SER A 172 11.05 -2.29 -3.27
N GLY A 173 9.83 -2.85 -3.26
CA GLY A 173 8.58 -2.10 -3.25
C GLY A 173 8.02 -1.68 -4.62
N ALA A 174 8.67 -2.01 -5.75
CA ALA A 174 8.16 -1.76 -7.10
C ALA A 174 7.68 -3.05 -7.80
N MET A 175 7.17 -4.00 -7.01
CA MET A 175 6.74 -5.31 -7.48
C MET A 175 5.61 -5.23 -8.51
N ASP A 176 4.64 -4.33 -8.31
CA ASP A 176 3.55 -4.06 -9.24
C ASP A 176 4.04 -3.60 -10.63
N MET A 177 5.09 -2.79 -10.67
CA MET A 177 5.69 -2.30 -11.92
C MET A 177 6.43 -3.40 -12.69
N ALA A 178 7.17 -4.28 -11.98
CA ALA A 178 7.79 -5.44 -12.64
C ALA A 178 6.73 -6.40 -13.22
N ASP A 179 5.59 -6.56 -12.53
CA ASP A 179 4.48 -7.35 -13.08
C ASP A 179 3.94 -6.78 -14.38
N LEU A 180 3.84 -5.45 -14.50
CA LEU A 180 3.45 -4.81 -15.75
C LEU A 180 4.40 -5.17 -16.90
N GLY A 181 5.71 -5.20 -16.66
CA GLY A 181 6.70 -5.64 -17.66
C GLY A 181 6.41 -7.05 -18.17
N TRP A 182 6.20 -8.01 -17.26
CA TRP A 182 5.86 -9.39 -17.61
C TRP A 182 4.49 -9.52 -18.29
N CYS A 183 3.48 -8.81 -17.81
CA CYS A 183 2.14 -8.80 -18.41
C CYS A 183 2.17 -8.25 -19.84
N ARG A 184 2.98 -7.23 -20.12
CA ARG A 184 3.19 -6.71 -21.48
C ARG A 184 3.86 -7.71 -22.41
N LEU A 185 4.86 -8.44 -21.92
CA LEU A 185 5.48 -9.54 -22.68
C LEU A 185 4.49 -10.67 -22.98
N LEU A 186 3.65 -11.04 -22.01
CA LEU A 186 2.58 -12.03 -22.21
C LEU A 186 1.56 -11.55 -23.23
N GLN A 187 1.14 -10.28 -23.15
CA GLN A 187 0.20 -9.67 -24.11
C GLN A 187 0.73 -9.74 -25.54
N ASP A 188 2.01 -9.42 -25.73
CA ASP A 188 2.65 -9.49 -27.03
C ASP A 188 2.78 -10.92 -27.55
N ALA A 189 3.20 -11.87 -26.70
CA ALA A 189 3.31 -13.29 -27.05
C ALA A 189 1.96 -13.89 -27.46
N VAL A 190 0.89 -13.61 -26.70
CA VAL A 190 -0.48 -14.05 -27.01
C VAL A 190 -0.92 -13.54 -28.39
N ARG A 191 -0.60 -12.28 -28.71
CA ARG A 191 -1.07 -11.63 -29.92
C ARG A 191 -0.30 -12.06 -31.18
N PHE A 192 1.00 -12.32 -31.07
CA PHE A 192 1.87 -12.47 -32.25
C PHE A 192 2.60 -13.81 -32.34
N ASP A 193 2.95 -14.42 -31.21
CA ASP A 193 3.89 -15.55 -31.18
C ASP A 193 3.20 -16.89 -30.82
N GLY A 194 2.02 -16.84 -30.21
CA GLY A 194 1.17 -18.00 -29.92
C GLY A 194 1.45 -18.69 -28.58
N PRO A 195 0.75 -19.80 -28.30
CA PRO A 195 0.63 -20.37 -26.95
C PRO A 195 1.96 -20.86 -26.35
N GLU A 196 2.86 -21.42 -27.16
CA GLU A 196 4.16 -21.89 -26.68
C GLU A 196 5.08 -20.76 -26.24
N ALA A 197 5.04 -19.61 -26.94
CA ALA A 197 5.77 -18.42 -26.53
C ALA A 197 5.19 -17.85 -25.24
N THR A 198 3.86 -17.79 -25.12
CA THR A 198 3.16 -17.37 -23.91
C THR A 198 3.55 -18.22 -22.70
N ARG A 199 3.58 -19.55 -22.85
CA ARG A 199 4.04 -20.48 -21.79
C ARG A 199 5.47 -20.20 -21.34
N ARG A 200 6.37 -19.92 -22.28
CA ARG A 200 7.76 -19.60 -21.96
C ARG A 200 7.87 -18.31 -21.14
N ILE A 201 7.23 -17.24 -21.58
CA ILE A 201 7.23 -15.96 -20.86
C ILE A 201 6.62 -16.14 -19.46
N TRP A 202 5.53 -16.90 -19.34
CA TRP A 202 4.91 -17.20 -18.06
C TRP A 202 5.86 -17.92 -17.09
N GLN A 203 6.59 -18.92 -17.57
CA GLN A 203 7.58 -19.66 -16.77
C GLN A 203 8.73 -18.76 -16.31
N GLU A 204 9.24 -17.91 -17.22
CA GLU A 204 10.27 -16.92 -16.91
C GLU A 204 9.78 -15.92 -15.84
N ALA A 205 8.56 -15.39 -15.99
CA ALA A 205 7.95 -14.49 -15.01
C ALA A 205 7.83 -15.15 -13.62
N ARG A 206 7.34 -16.40 -13.57
CA ARG A 206 7.21 -17.16 -12.30
C ARG A 206 8.56 -17.45 -11.66
N ALA A 207 9.59 -17.74 -12.47
CA ALA A 207 10.95 -17.97 -11.96
C ALA A 207 11.55 -16.70 -11.36
N SER A 208 11.33 -15.53 -11.97
CA SER A 208 11.86 -14.24 -11.49
C SER A 208 11.36 -13.86 -10.09
N ARG A 209 10.20 -14.41 -9.67
CA ARG A 209 9.58 -14.09 -8.38
C ARG A 209 10.11 -14.84 -7.17
N HIS A 210 11.07 -15.77 -7.31
CA HIS A 210 11.71 -16.46 -6.17
C HIS A 210 10.71 -16.94 -5.10
N ALA A 211 9.66 -17.67 -5.51
CA ALA A 211 8.53 -18.15 -4.70
C ALA A 211 7.47 -17.11 -4.29
N ALA A 212 7.68 -15.82 -4.56
CA ALA A 212 6.59 -14.85 -4.51
C ALA A 212 5.57 -15.11 -5.64
N ARG A 213 4.35 -14.66 -5.42
CA ARG A 213 3.23 -14.88 -6.35
C ARG A 213 3.32 -13.95 -7.56
N PHE A 214 3.10 -14.50 -8.76
CA PHE A 214 2.93 -13.75 -10.01
C PHE A 214 1.62 -14.16 -10.70
N PRO A 215 0.81 -13.19 -11.18
CA PRO A 215 0.95 -11.76 -10.96
C PRO A 215 0.38 -11.33 -9.59
N HIS A 216 0.66 -10.09 -9.18
CA HIS A 216 0.00 -9.43 -8.06
C HIS A 216 -1.53 -9.47 -8.27
N PRO A 217 -2.35 -9.71 -7.21
CA PRO A 217 -3.80 -9.91 -7.36
C PRO A 217 -4.57 -8.91 -8.24
N HIS A 218 -4.22 -7.62 -8.24
CA HIS A 218 -4.90 -6.60 -9.04
C HIS A 218 -4.65 -6.75 -10.55
N TRP A 219 -3.58 -7.44 -10.97
CA TRP A 219 -3.30 -7.75 -12.37
C TRP A 219 -3.88 -9.09 -12.83
N SER A 220 -4.37 -9.94 -11.90
CA SER A 220 -4.81 -11.29 -12.26
C SER A 220 -6.03 -11.30 -13.17
N VAL A 221 -7.02 -10.41 -12.96
CA VAL A 221 -8.23 -10.38 -13.81
C VAL A 221 -7.94 -9.84 -15.22
N PRO A 222 -7.23 -8.72 -15.40
CA PRO A 222 -6.79 -8.28 -16.74
C PRO A 222 -5.97 -9.36 -17.46
N LEU A 223 -5.12 -10.09 -16.73
CA LEU A 223 -4.34 -11.18 -17.33
C LEU A 223 -5.23 -12.37 -17.71
N ALA A 224 -6.19 -12.76 -16.88
CA ALA A 224 -7.15 -13.81 -17.22
C ALA A 224 -7.95 -13.45 -18.48
N GLU A 225 -8.39 -12.20 -18.59
CA GLU A 225 -9.09 -11.71 -19.79
C GLU A 225 -8.23 -11.83 -21.05
N LEU A 226 -6.95 -11.46 -20.96
CA LEU A 226 -6.00 -11.59 -22.06
C LEU A 226 -5.74 -13.04 -22.48
N LEU A 227 -5.72 -13.98 -21.53
CA LEU A 227 -5.38 -15.38 -21.77
C LEU A 227 -6.56 -16.20 -22.31
N MET A 228 -7.80 -15.75 -22.12
CA MET A 228 -8.99 -16.38 -22.70
C MET A 228 -8.89 -16.46 -24.22
N GLY A 229 -9.09 -17.66 -24.78
CA GLY A 229 -8.98 -17.94 -26.21
C GLY A 229 -7.54 -17.98 -26.75
N ALA A 230 -6.52 -17.80 -25.89
CA ALA A 230 -5.12 -17.80 -26.31
C ALA A 230 -4.50 -19.21 -26.42
N GLY A 231 -5.25 -20.27 -26.12
CA GLY A 231 -4.78 -21.66 -26.22
C GLY A 231 -3.82 -22.08 -25.10
N VAL A 232 -3.92 -21.42 -23.94
CA VAL A 232 -3.11 -21.67 -22.73
C VAL A 232 -3.98 -21.91 -21.49
N PRO A 233 -4.88 -22.91 -21.52
CA PRO A 233 -5.79 -23.19 -20.40
C PRO A 233 -5.03 -23.52 -19.11
N ASP A 234 -3.84 -24.11 -19.22
CA ASP A 234 -2.92 -24.39 -18.11
C ASP A 234 -2.49 -23.14 -17.33
N ILE A 235 -2.28 -22.02 -18.04
CA ILE A 235 -1.92 -20.74 -17.41
C ILE A 235 -3.18 -20.06 -16.86
N LEU A 236 -4.26 -20.06 -17.64
CA LEU A 236 -5.53 -19.43 -17.27
C LEU A 236 -6.08 -20.03 -15.96
N GLU A 237 -6.02 -21.36 -15.82
CA GLU A 237 -6.44 -22.07 -14.61
C GLU A 237 -5.69 -21.58 -13.36
N VAL A 238 -4.36 -21.47 -13.45
CA VAL A 238 -3.53 -20.98 -12.35
C VAL A 238 -3.90 -19.55 -11.96
N VAL A 239 -4.02 -18.64 -12.94
CA VAL A 239 -4.34 -17.23 -12.70
C VAL A 239 -5.72 -17.08 -12.04
N VAL A 240 -6.73 -17.81 -12.53
CA VAL A 240 -8.09 -17.79 -11.98
C VAL A 240 -8.12 -18.35 -10.56
N ALA A 241 -7.55 -19.54 -10.34
CA ALA A 241 -7.54 -20.20 -9.03
C ALA A 241 -6.85 -19.33 -7.98
N GLU A 242 -5.68 -18.78 -8.34
CA GLU A 242 -4.94 -17.88 -7.48
C GLU A 242 -5.76 -16.59 -7.17
N ARG A 243 -6.42 -15.95 -8.15
CA ARG A 243 -7.21 -14.73 -7.91
C ARG A 243 -8.40 -14.98 -6.99
N LEU A 244 -9.09 -16.11 -7.15
CA LEU A 244 -10.18 -16.52 -6.27
C LEU A 244 -9.67 -16.77 -4.84
N ASP A 245 -8.55 -17.46 -4.68
CA ASP A 245 -7.92 -17.64 -3.36
C ASP A 245 -7.57 -16.30 -2.71
N ALA A 246 -7.03 -15.34 -3.48
CA ALA A 246 -6.75 -13.99 -2.96
C ALA A 246 -8.02 -13.25 -2.50
N ALA A 247 -9.16 -13.47 -3.15
CA ALA A 247 -10.44 -12.85 -2.78
C ALA A 247 -11.08 -13.48 -1.52
N LEU A 248 -10.71 -14.71 -1.17
CA LEU A 248 -11.23 -15.45 -0.02
C LEU A 248 -10.41 -15.26 1.25
N ARG A 249 -9.21 -14.68 1.15
CA ARG A 249 -8.39 -14.39 2.31
C ARG A 249 -8.99 -13.21 3.06
N ASP A 250 -9.65 -13.52 4.18
CA ASP A 250 -10.09 -12.53 5.15
C ASP A 250 -8.92 -11.57 5.45
N HIS A 251 -9.23 -10.28 5.64
CA HIS A 251 -8.30 -9.21 6.04
C HIS A 251 -7.46 -8.54 4.92
N LEU A 252 -7.60 -8.91 3.64
CA LEU A 252 -6.90 -8.23 2.54
C LEU A 252 -7.90 -7.47 1.65
N PRO A 253 -7.56 -6.25 1.15
CA PRO A 253 -8.47 -5.39 0.39
C PRO A 253 -8.60 -5.85 -1.08
N TRP A 254 -8.75 -7.16 -1.31
CA TRP A 254 -8.76 -7.77 -2.65
C TRP A 254 -10.11 -8.42 -2.97
N GLU A 255 -11.19 -7.84 -2.46
CA GLU A 255 -12.54 -8.22 -2.87
C GLU A 255 -12.70 -8.12 -4.40
N LEU A 256 -13.56 -8.97 -4.94
CA LEU A 256 -13.88 -8.96 -6.36
C LEU A 256 -15.05 -8.03 -6.64
N SER A 257 -14.85 -7.09 -7.57
CA SER A 257 -15.93 -6.29 -8.16
C SER A 257 -16.90 -7.16 -8.98
N GLU A 258 -18.07 -6.61 -9.33
CA GLU A 258 -19.02 -7.31 -10.20
C GLU A 258 -18.43 -7.65 -11.57
N ASP A 259 -17.70 -6.70 -12.18
CA ASP A 259 -17.04 -6.89 -13.46
C ASP A 259 -15.95 -7.97 -13.38
N GLU A 260 -15.16 -7.98 -12.29
CA GLU A 260 -14.15 -9.01 -12.08
C GLU A 260 -14.78 -10.40 -11.92
N ARG A 261 -15.89 -10.52 -11.17
CA ARG A 261 -16.63 -11.78 -11.02
C ARG A 261 -17.15 -12.27 -12.36
N TRP A 262 -17.68 -11.37 -13.19
CA TRP A 262 -18.16 -11.70 -14.52
C TRP A 262 -17.04 -12.22 -15.41
N THR A 263 -15.89 -11.54 -15.45
CA THR A 263 -14.73 -11.97 -16.24
C THR A 263 -14.20 -13.32 -15.79
N LEU A 264 -14.06 -13.55 -14.48
CA LEU A 264 -13.63 -14.84 -13.94
C LEU A 264 -14.62 -15.97 -14.23
N SER A 265 -15.93 -15.70 -14.20
CA SER A 265 -16.95 -16.70 -14.58
C SER A 265 -16.76 -17.16 -16.03
N ARG A 266 -16.46 -16.24 -16.95
CA ARG A 266 -16.21 -16.59 -18.36
C ARG A 266 -14.93 -17.41 -18.54
N ALA A 267 -13.89 -17.08 -17.80
CA ALA A 267 -12.65 -17.85 -17.82
C ALA A 267 -12.88 -19.29 -17.29
N ILE A 268 -13.69 -19.46 -16.25
CA ILE A 268 -14.08 -20.77 -15.73
C ILE A 268 -14.87 -21.57 -16.78
N ASP A 269 -15.83 -20.95 -17.46
CA ASP A 269 -16.61 -21.61 -18.52
C ASP A 269 -15.70 -22.11 -19.66
N GLU A 270 -14.67 -21.36 -20.04
CA GLU A 270 -13.68 -21.77 -21.04
C GLU A 270 -12.84 -22.97 -20.56
N LEU A 271 -12.37 -22.94 -19.31
CA LEU A 271 -11.62 -24.05 -18.71
C LEU A 271 -12.46 -25.34 -18.65
N GLU A 272 -13.74 -25.23 -18.29
CA GLU A 272 -14.66 -26.38 -18.29
C GLU A 272 -14.87 -26.98 -19.68
N GLN A 273 -14.95 -26.14 -20.72
CA GLN A 273 -15.06 -26.61 -22.10
C GLN A 273 -13.79 -27.34 -22.54
N HIS A 274 -12.62 -26.81 -22.19
CA HIS A 274 -11.34 -27.44 -22.47
C HIS A 274 -11.18 -28.79 -21.77
N HIS A 275 -11.62 -28.94 -20.52
CA HIS A 275 -11.56 -30.21 -19.80
C HIS A 275 -12.50 -31.30 -20.35
N ARG A 276 -13.52 -30.92 -21.13
CA ARG A 276 -14.49 -31.84 -21.75
C ARG A 276 -14.09 -32.27 -23.17
N ALA A 277 -13.16 -31.56 -23.81
CA ALA A 277 -12.69 -31.80 -25.18
C ALA A 277 -11.52 -32.79 -25.22
#